data_AF-A0A7J4JB99-F1
#
_entry.id   AF-A0A7J4JB99-F1
#
_cell.length_a   1.000
_cell.length_b   1.000
_cell.length_c   1.000
_cell.angle_alpha   90.00
_cell.angle_beta   90.00
_cell.angle_gamma   90.00
#
_symmetry.space_group_name_H-M   'P 1'
#
loop_
_entity.id
_entity.type
_entity.pdbx_description
1 polymer ?
#
loop_
_entity_poly.entity_id
_entity_poly.type
_entity_poly.pdbx_seq_one_letter_code
_entity_poly.pdbx_strand_id
1 'polypeptide(L)'
;MTKKFESRLEVMRVRQNFAAPYLKYRFLFVQKPDLKDKKSFVTRIQRVCTSWPPGVYYLKLADGAVFSRFEVSDGRVKKIYENSPATNKPYPITEFFKVN
;
A
#
# COMPACT_ATOMS: atom_id res chain seq x y z
N MET A 1 20.18 3.55 -8.57
CA MET A 1 19.81 2.13 -8.77
C MET A 1 18.30 2.00 -8.69
N THR A 2 17.63 1.74 -9.81
CA THR A 2 16.17 1.56 -9.85
C THR A 2 15.83 0.24 -9.16
N LYS A 3 15.15 0.27 -8.00
CA LYS A 3 14.78 -0.95 -7.27
C LYS A 3 13.98 -1.86 -8.21
N LYS A 4 14.35 -3.14 -8.27
CA LYS A 4 13.65 -4.16 -9.06
C LYS A 4 12.21 -4.22 -8.56
N PHE A 5 11.24 -4.14 -9.48
CA PHE A 5 9.82 -4.17 -9.12
C PHE A 5 9.48 -5.48 -8.39
N GLU A 6 9.02 -5.35 -7.15
CA GLU A 6 8.53 -6.47 -6.35
C GLU A 6 7.02 -6.56 -6.47
N SER A 7 6.53 -7.69 -7.00
CA SER A 7 5.10 -7.92 -7.15
C SER A 7 4.42 -8.34 -5.85
N ARG A 8 5.17 -8.84 -4.85
CA ARG A 8 4.62 -9.35 -3.59
C ARG A 8 4.93 -8.38 -2.46
N LEU A 9 3.90 -7.76 -1.91
CA LEU A 9 4.01 -6.80 -0.82
C LEU A 9 3.41 -7.37 0.46
N GLU A 10 4.09 -7.21 1.60
CA GLU A 10 3.53 -7.59 2.90
C GLU A 10 2.52 -6.55 3.38
N VAL A 11 1.35 -6.99 3.82
CA VAL A 11 0.30 -6.12 4.36
C VAL A 11 0.46 -6.02 5.87
N MET A 12 0.63 -4.81 6.37
CA MET A 12 0.60 -4.52 7.80
C MET A 12 -0.52 -3.55 8.13
N ARG A 13 -1.30 -3.83 9.18
CA ARG A 13 -2.29 -2.89 9.71
C ARG A 13 -1.65 -2.07 10.83
N VAL A 14 -1.80 -0.77 10.76
CA VAL A 14 -1.41 0.17 11.81
C VAL A 14 -2.56 0.27 12.81
N ARG A 15 -2.29 -0.07 14.07
CA ARG A 15 -3.17 0.18 15.21
C ARG A 15 -2.66 1.41 15.96
N GLN A 16 -3.50 2.01 16.81
CA GLN A 16 -3.18 3.24 17.56
C GLN A 16 -1.79 3.21 18.24
N ASN A 17 -1.37 2.04 18.76
CA ASN A 17 -0.15 1.93 19.55
C ASN A 17 0.97 1.12 18.88
N PHE A 18 0.72 0.47 17.73
CA PHE A 18 1.72 -0.38 17.06
C PHE A 18 1.29 -0.79 15.64
N ALA A 19 2.26 -1.20 14.81
CA ALA A 19 1.99 -1.83 13.52
C ALA A 19 2.16 -3.36 13.64
N ALA A 20 1.22 -4.13 13.08
CA ALA A 20 1.27 -5.59 13.08
C ALA A 20 0.96 -6.17 11.69
N PRO A 21 1.57 -7.31 11.31
CA PRO A 21 1.19 -8.04 10.11
C PRO A 21 -0.30 -8.33 10.08
N TYR A 22 -0.94 -8.12 8.95
CA TYR A 22 -2.35 -8.43 8.80
C TYR A 22 -2.52 -9.89 8.40
N LEU A 23 -2.89 -10.74 9.36
CA LEU A 23 -2.83 -12.20 9.22
C LEU A 23 -3.76 -12.75 8.11
N LYS A 24 -4.95 -12.15 7.90
CA LYS A 24 -5.91 -12.64 6.89
C LYS A 24 -5.40 -12.47 5.46
N TYR A 25 -4.69 -11.37 5.19
CA TYR A 25 -4.10 -11.07 3.89
C TYR A 25 -2.65 -10.66 4.08
N ARG A 26 -1.81 -11.62 4.50
CA ARG A 26 -0.41 -11.32 4.83
C ARG A 26 0.35 -10.70 3.66
N PHE A 27 0.00 -11.08 2.42
CA PHE A 27 0.61 -10.54 1.22
C PHE A 27 -0.45 -10.03 0.23
N LEU A 28 -0.12 -8.94 -0.46
CA LEU A 28 -0.84 -8.40 -1.61
C LEU A 28 0.06 -8.49 -2.83
N PHE A 29 -0.44 -9.13 -3.88
CA PHE A 29 0.27 -9.23 -5.15
C PHE A 29 -0.19 -8.11 -6.10
N VAL A 30 0.74 -7.27 -6.54
CA VAL A 30 0.55 -6.21 -7.54
C VAL A 30 1.31 -6.56 -8.81
N GLN A 31 0.72 -6.23 -9.94
CA GLN A 31 1.34 -6.34 -11.26
C GLN A 31 1.64 -4.95 -11.81
N LYS A 32 2.49 -4.86 -12.84
CA LYS A 32 2.79 -3.59 -13.52
C LYS A 32 1.53 -2.83 -13.98
N PRO A 33 0.49 -3.48 -14.56
CA PRO A 33 -0.74 -2.78 -14.94
C PRO A 33 -1.49 -2.17 -13.75
N ASP A 34 -1.43 -2.81 -12.57
CA ASP A 34 -2.04 -2.27 -11.35
C ASP A 34 -1.34 -0.99 -10.88
N LEU A 35 -0.09 -0.76 -11.30
CA LEU A 35 0.70 0.41 -10.92
C LEU A 35 0.72 1.50 -12.00
N LYS A 36 0.00 1.32 -13.11
CA LYS A 36 0.00 2.29 -14.22
C LYS A 36 -0.36 3.69 -13.73
N ASP A 37 -1.39 3.81 -12.89
CA ASP A 37 -1.84 5.08 -12.35
C ASP A 37 -2.49 4.87 -10.97
N LYS A 38 -2.78 5.98 -10.28
CA LYS A 38 -3.41 5.95 -8.95
C LYS A 38 -4.74 5.20 -8.96
N LYS A 39 -5.54 5.33 -10.02
CA LYS A 39 -6.86 4.69 -10.15
C LYS A 39 -6.75 3.18 -10.28
N SER A 40 -5.81 2.70 -11.08
CA SER A 40 -5.51 1.29 -11.29
C SER A 40 -5.06 0.64 -9.98
N PHE A 41 -4.20 1.33 -9.23
CA PHE A 41 -3.71 0.84 -7.94
C PHE A 41 -4.82 0.79 -6.89
N VAL A 42 -5.63 1.84 -6.78
CA VAL A 42 -6.81 1.86 -5.90
C VAL A 42 -7.75 0.72 -6.26
N THR A 43 -8.02 0.49 -7.55
CA THR A 43 -8.91 -0.58 -8.02
C THR A 43 -8.39 -1.94 -7.59
N ARG A 44 -7.07 -2.17 -7.67
CA ARG A 44 -6.44 -3.42 -7.22
C ARG A 44 -6.65 -3.64 -5.73
N ILE A 45 -6.40 -2.63 -4.89
CA ILE A 45 -6.60 -2.73 -3.43
C ILE A 45 -8.09 -2.92 -3.11
N GLN A 46 -8.97 -2.18 -3.77
CA GLN A 46 -10.41 -2.19 -3.55
C GLN A 46 -11.03 -3.58 -3.74
N ARG A 47 -10.48 -4.39 -4.68
CA ARG A 47 -10.91 -5.77 -4.93
C ARG A 47 -10.58 -6.73 -3.78
N VAL A 48 -9.59 -6.41 -2.94
CA VAL A 48 -9.14 -7.29 -1.86
C VAL A 48 -9.47 -6.76 -0.47
N CYS A 49 -9.66 -5.45 -0.32
CA CYS A 49 -9.87 -4.82 0.99
C CYS A 49 -11.33 -4.78 1.46
N THR A 50 -12.28 -5.36 0.71
CA THR A 50 -13.72 -5.34 1.04
C THR A 50 -14.03 -5.89 2.43
N SER A 51 -13.24 -6.88 2.89
CA SER A 51 -13.39 -7.50 4.22
C SER A 51 -12.32 -7.06 5.22
N TRP A 52 -11.54 -6.02 4.89
CA TRP A 52 -10.50 -5.52 5.79
C TRP A 52 -11.12 -4.59 6.82
N PRO A 53 -10.77 -4.75 8.10
CA PRO A 53 -11.21 -3.83 9.14
C PRO A 53 -10.78 -2.38 8.83
N PRO A 54 -11.54 -1.38 9.28
CA PRO A 54 -11.16 0.02 9.12
C PRO A 54 -9.79 0.33 9.75
N GLY A 55 -9.01 1.21 9.12
CA GLY A 55 -7.75 1.69 9.63
C GLY A 55 -6.71 1.95 8.55
N VAL A 56 -5.50 2.28 9.01
CA VAL A 56 -4.36 2.55 8.13
C VAL A 56 -3.58 1.27 7.87
N TYR A 57 -3.15 1.08 6.64
CA TYR A 57 -2.39 -0.07 6.17
C TYR A 57 -1.09 0.38 5.51
N TYR A 58 -0.06 -0.42 5.71
CA TYR A 58 1.20 -0.38 4.97
C TYR A 58 1.29 -1.58 4.05
N LEU A 59 1.80 -1.34 2.84
CA LEU A 59 2.37 -2.36 1.99
C LEU A 59 3.88 -2.25 2.07
N LYS A 60 4.56 -3.34 2.44
CA LYS A 60 6.02 -3.39 2.56
C LYS A 60 6.67 -4.23 1.49
N LEU A 61 7.83 -3.78 1.04
CA LEU A 61 8.76 -4.55 0.22
C LEU A 61 9.46 -5.62 1.07
N ALA A 62 10.12 -6.58 0.43
CA ALA A 62 10.90 -7.63 1.09
C ALA A 62 12.05 -7.07 1.94
N ASP A 63 12.59 -5.91 1.59
CA ASP A 63 13.60 -5.18 2.37
C ASP A 63 13.02 -4.46 3.61
N GLY A 64 11.71 -4.55 3.85
CA GLY A 64 11.01 -3.93 4.97
C GLY A 64 10.61 -2.48 4.75
N ALA A 65 11.00 -1.85 3.65
CA ALA A 65 10.60 -0.48 3.33
C ALA A 65 9.10 -0.41 2.98
N VAL A 66 8.44 0.67 3.41
CA VAL A 66 7.03 0.91 3.11
C VAL A 66 6.90 1.38 1.66
N PHE A 67 6.30 0.53 0.83
CA PHE A 67 6.00 0.82 -0.57
C PHE A 67 4.83 1.79 -0.73
N SER A 68 3.77 1.61 0.07
CA SER A 68 2.56 2.41 0.04
C SER A 68 1.89 2.45 1.40
N ARG A 69 1.22 3.57 1.71
CA ARG A 69 0.37 3.74 2.88
C ARG A 69 -1.01 4.20 2.43
N PHE A 70 -2.05 3.55 2.94
CA PHE A 70 -3.43 3.94 2.66
C PHE A 70 -4.36 3.68 3.83
N GLU A 71 -5.52 4.32 3.79
CA GLU A 71 -6.60 4.15 4.74
C GLU A 71 -7.75 3.37 4.11
N VAL A 72 -8.21 2.34 4.82
CA VAL A 72 -9.41 1.59 4.48
C VAL A 72 -10.49 1.93 5.50
N SER A 73 -11.72 2.21 5.03
CA SER A 73 -12.92 2.26 5.87
C SER A 73 -14.09 1.72 5.09
N ASP A 74 -14.97 0.97 5.77
CA ASP A 74 -16.16 0.34 5.18
C ASP A 74 -15.83 -0.52 3.95
N GLY A 75 -14.72 -1.25 4.03
CA GLY A 75 -14.23 -2.09 2.94
C GLY A 75 -13.75 -1.31 1.71
N ARG A 76 -13.54 0.01 1.81
CA ARG A 76 -13.09 0.87 0.70
C ARG A 76 -11.83 1.64 1.03
N VAL A 77 -11.00 1.86 0.01
CA VAL A 77 -9.85 2.77 0.11
C VAL A 77 -10.38 4.20 0.18
N LYS A 78 -10.14 4.87 1.31
CA LYS A 78 -10.55 6.27 1.52
C LYS A 78 -9.46 7.26 1.10
N LYS A 79 -8.20 6.92 1.39
CA LYS A 79 -7.06 7.79 1.14
C LYS A 79 -5.81 7.00 0.84
N ILE A 80 -5.02 7.48 -0.12
CA ILE A 80 -3.62 7.08 -0.30
C ILE A 80 -2.77 8.24 0.20
N TYR A 81 -1.81 7.93 1.08
CA TYR A 81 -0.84 8.91 1.56
C TYR A 81 0.35 8.91 0.62
N GLU A 82 0.80 10.10 0.24
CA GLU A 82 1.93 10.26 -0.67
C GLU A 82 3.24 10.30 0.08
N ASN A 83 3.27 10.89 1.28
CA ASN A 83 4.48 11.06 2.07
C ASN A 83 4.45 10.28 3.39
N SER A 84 5.63 9.84 3.81
CA SER A 84 5.85 9.26 5.14
C SER A 84 5.70 10.32 6.23
N PRO A 85 4.92 10.07 7.30
CA PRO A 85 4.80 11.02 8.41
C PRO A 85 6.10 11.18 9.21
N ALA A 86 6.99 10.19 9.18
CA ALA A 86 8.24 10.20 9.95
C ALA A 86 9.37 10.97 9.25
N THR A 87 9.41 10.92 7.91
CA THR A 87 10.54 11.47 7.13
C THR A 87 10.11 12.55 6.15
N ASN A 88 8.81 12.76 5.97
CA ASN A 88 8.19 13.59 4.94
C ASN A 88 8.65 13.27 3.49
N LYS A 89 9.28 12.11 3.28
CA LYS A 89 9.68 11.65 1.95
C LYS A 89 8.52 10.94 1.26
N PRO A 90 8.40 11.06 -0.08
CA PRO A 90 7.36 10.37 -0.83
C PRO A 90 7.55 8.84 -0.74
N TYR A 91 6.44 8.11 -0.73
CA TYR A 91 6.45 6.65 -0.82
C TYR A 91 6.80 6.20 -2.25
N PRO A 92 7.48 5.04 -2.42
CA PRO A 92 7.89 4.54 -3.74
C PRO A 92 6.75 4.43 -4.76
N ILE A 93 5.53 4.10 -4.32
CA ILE A 93 4.35 4.04 -5.17
C ILE A 93 4.09 5.34 -5.95
N THR A 94 4.50 6.49 -5.41
CA THR A 94 4.29 7.81 -6.05
C THR A 94 5.12 8.00 -7.31
N GLU A 95 6.26 7.30 -7.45
CA GLU A 95 7.08 7.35 -8.67
C GLU A 95 6.32 6.79 -9.86
N PHE A 96 5.50 5.77 -9.64
CA PHE A 96 4.66 5.17 -10.68
C PHE A 96 3.49 6.06 -11.08
N PHE A 97 3.04 6.96 -10.19
CA PHE A 97 1.94 7.89 -10.46
C PHE A 97 2.37 9.13 -11.24
N LYS A 98 3.66 9.48 -11.24
CA LYS A 98 4.19 10.69 -11.91
C LYS A 98 4.50 10.49 -13.39
N VAL A 99 4.55 9.24 -13.86
CA VAL A 99 5.00 8.88 -15.21
C VAL A 99 3.83 8.83 -16.21
N ASN A 100 2.60 9.07 -15.76
CA ASN A 100 1.39 9.21 -16.59
C ASN A 100 0.63 10.49 -16.22
#